data_AF-A0A8H2XG21-F1
#
_entry.id   AF-A0A8H2XG21-F1
#
_cell.length_a   1.000
_cell.length_b   1.000
_cell.length_c   1.000
_cell.angle_alpha   90.00
_cell.angle_beta   90.00
_cell.angle_gamma   90.00
#
_symmetry.space_group_name_H-M   'P 1'
#
loop_
_entity.id
_entity.type
_entity.pdbx_description
1 polymer ?
#
loop_
_entity_poly.entity_id
_entity_poly.type
_entity_poly.pdbx_seq_one_letter_code
_entity_poly.pdbx_strand_id
1 'polypeptide(L)'
;MCVQICEGLSYLHQIRIIHCDLKGANVLVSDEGKPFLTDFGASLLSDRTLGFTQTTDGPSFTVRWSAAEIIDQTSAPTEASDVYALGMTIYETMTGQIPYYGKHESNVVRLVTVKREPPERPKCMSSEDESRDKLWKLLVCCWSFEPTLRPNAAGVATAIKKINWSQHLV
;
A
#
# COMPACT_ATOMS: atom_id res chain seq x y z
N MET A 1 0.13 3.64 -14.60
CA MET A 1 0.93 3.22 -13.42
C MET A 1 0.10 2.70 -12.25
N CYS A 2 -0.54 3.51 -11.39
CA CYS A 2 -1.21 3.00 -10.16
C CYS A 2 -2.22 1.87 -10.39
N VAL A 3 -3.05 1.98 -11.44
CA VAL A 3 -3.98 0.91 -11.82
C VAL A 3 -3.27 -0.42 -12.08
N GLN A 4 -2.13 -0.39 -12.76
CA GLN A 4 -1.35 -1.59 -13.10
C GLN A 4 -0.64 -2.18 -11.87
N ILE A 5 -0.24 -1.35 -10.90
CA ILE A 5 0.26 -1.83 -9.59
C ILE A 5 -0.84 -2.61 -8.88
N CYS A 6 -2.07 -2.07 -8.83
CA CYS A 6 -3.22 -2.75 -8.24
C CYS A 6 -3.55 -4.07 -8.96
N GLU A 7 -3.48 -4.08 -10.30
CA GLU A 7 -3.70 -5.29 -11.11
C GLU A 7 -2.63 -6.35 -10.86
N GLY A 8 -1.35 -5.95 -10.77
CA GLY A 8 -0.25 -6.84 -10.42
C GLY A 8 -0.44 -7.46 -9.03
N LEU A 9 -0.79 -6.66 -8.03
CA LEU A 9 -1.04 -7.16 -6.69
C LEU A 9 -2.28 -8.07 -6.64
N SER A 10 -3.35 -7.68 -7.35
CA SER A 10 -4.54 -8.52 -7.47
C SER A 10 -4.23 -9.87 -8.11
N TYR A 11 -3.33 -9.91 -9.08
CA TYR A 11 -2.89 -11.17 -9.67
C TYR A 11 -2.14 -12.04 -8.65
N LEU A 12 -1.22 -11.46 -7.86
CA LEU A 12 -0.53 -12.19 -6.78
C LEU A 12 -1.53 -12.81 -5.79
N HIS A 13 -2.51 -12.03 -5.34
CA HIS A 13 -3.56 -12.52 -4.42
C HIS A 13 -4.38 -13.66 -5.04
N GLN A 14 -4.71 -13.59 -6.33
CA GLN A 14 -5.42 -14.69 -7.03
C GLN A 14 -4.62 -15.99 -7.06
N ILE A 15 -3.30 -15.90 -7.17
CA ILE A 15 -2.40 -17.07 -7.12
C ILE A 15 -1.90 -17.37 -5.69
N ARG A 16 -2.60 -16.83 -4.67
CA ARG A 16 -2.35 -17.10 -3.24
C ARG A 16 -0.98 -16.63 -2.75
N ILE A 17 -0.42 -15.58 -3.34
CA ILE A 17 0.82 -14.94 -2.90
C ILE A 17 0.50 -13.63 -2.20
N ILE A 18 0.99 -13.47 -0.96
CA ILE A 18 0.99 -12.23 -0.20
C ILE A 18 2.38 -11.61 -0.33
N HIS A 19 2.47 -10.37 -0.82
CA HIS A 19 3.74 -9.71 -1.12
C HIS A 19 4.56 -9.40 0.14
N CYS A 20 3.90 -8.92 1.20
CA CYS A 20 4.44 -8.59 2.53
C CYS A 20 5.39 -7.38 2.61
N ASP A 21 5.91 -6.85 1.50
CA ASP A 21 6.80 -5.68 1.49
C ASP A 21 6.55 -4.77 0.27
N LEU A 22 5.27 -4.53 -0.05
CA LEU A 22 4.91 -3.64 -1.16
C LEU A 22 5.21 -2.17 -0.80
N LYS A 23 6.06 -1.53 -1.61
CA LYS A 23 6.47 -0.12 -1.49
C LYS A 23 6.95 0.40 -2.85
N GLY A 24 7.09 1.73 -3.00
CA GLY A 24 7.55 2.32 -4.25
C GLY A 24 8.92 1.80 -4.71
N ALA A 25 9.84 1.55 -3.77
CA ALA A 25 11.14 0.95 -4.09
C ALA A 25 11.05 -0.48 -4.68
N ASN A 26 9.94 -1.17 -4.45
CA ASN A 26 9.66 -2.52 -4.96
C ASN A 26 8.71 -2.51 -6.17
N VAL A 27 8.56 -1.35 -6.82
CA VAL A 27 7.88 -1.19 -8.10
C VAL A 27 8.87 -0.68 -9.14
N LEU A 28 9.34 -1.59 -10.00
CA LEU A 28 10.21 -1.24 -11.13
C LEU A 28 9.36 -0.71 -12.28
N VAL A 29 9.89 0.22 -13.06
CA VAL A 29 9.20 0.80 -14.23
C VAL A 29 10.04 0.55 -15.46
N SER A 30 9.47 -0.09 -16.49
CA SER A 30 10.16 -0.27 -17.78
C SER A 30 10.33 1.05 -18.52
N ASP A 31 11.13 1.02 -19.58
CA ASP A 31 11.29 2.11 -20.54
C ASP A 31 9.97 2.51 -21.21
N GLU A 32 9.00 1.59 -21.34
CA GLU A 32 7.64 1.94 -21.80
C GLU A 32 6.72 2.45 -20.69
N GLY A 33 7.25 2.72 -19.48
CA GLY A 33 6.47 3.24 -18.36
C GLY A 33 5.57 2.21 -17.67
N LYS A 34 5.78 0.91 -17.92
CA LYS A 34 4.98 -0.16 -17.31
C LYS A 34 5.55 -0.55 -15.95
N PRO A 35 4.75 -0.55 -14.87
CA PRO A 35 5.22 -0.98 -13.56
C PRO A 35 5.24 -2.51 -13.42
N PHE A 36 6.22 -3.02 -12.69
CA PHE A 36 6.42 -4.42 -12.33
C PHE A 36 6.69 -4.52 -10.83
N LEU A 37 5.96 -5.41 -10.15
CA LEU A 37 6.22 -5.74 -8.76
C LEU A 37 7.48 -6.60 -8.66
N THR A 38 8.35 -6.30 -7.70
CA THR A 38 9.60 -7.02 -7.46
C THR A 38 9.79 -7.29 -5.97
N ASP A 39 10.90 -7.94 -5.64
CA ASP A 39 11.33 -8.25 -4.28
C ASP A 39 10.32 -9.10 -3.50
N PHE A 40 10.24 -10.37 -3.91
CA PHE A 40 9.41 -11.39 -3.28
C PHE A 40 10.13 -12.10 -2.11
N GLY A 41 11.24 -11.55 -1.61
CA GLY A 41 12.05 -12.18 -0.55
C GLY A 41 11.30 -12.37 0.77
N ALA A 42 10.30 -11.52 1.03
CA ALA A 42 9.42 -11.60 2.19
C ALA A 42 8.05 -12.23 1.88
N SER A 43 7.79 -12.64 0.63
CA SER A 43 6.46 -13.07 0.21
C SER A 43 6.07 -14.43 0.79
N LEU A 44 4.77 -14.60 1.03
CA LEU A 44 4.19 -15.80 1.63
C LEU A 44 3.14 -16.44 0.72
N LEU A 45 3.03 -17.76 0.77
CA LEU A 45 1.92 -18.49 0.16
C LEU A 45 0.77 -18.62 1.17
N SER A 46 -0.41 -18.09 0.86
CA SER A 46 -1.53 -18.07 1.81
C SER A 46 -2.06 -19.46 2.18
N ASP A 47 -1.87 -20.46 1.31
CA ASP A 47 -2.33 -21.85 1.48
C ASP A 47 -1.25 -22.80 2.04
N ARG A 48 -0.03 -22.32 2.30
CA ARG A 48 1.02 -23.14 2.88
C ARG A 48 1.70 -22.38 4.01
N THR A 49 1.65 -22.97 5.21
CA THR A 49 2.63 -22.80 6.29
C THR A 49 4.03 -23.31 5.89
N LEU A 50 4.44 -23.11 4.63
CA LEU A 50 5.85 -23.15 4.28
C LEU A 50 6.36 -21.74 4.56
N GLY A 51 6.76 -21.53 5.81
CA GLY A 51 7.60 -20.40 6.15
C GLY A 51 8.82 -20.47 5.24
N PHE A 52 8.86 -19.61 4.22
CA PHE A 52 10.14 -19.07 3.81
C PHE A 52 10.69 -18.43 5.08
N THR A 53 11.68 -19.11 5.63
CA THR A 53 12.23 -18.86 6.95
C THR A 53 12.57 -17.37 7.06
N GLN A 54 11.93 -16.67 8.00
CA GLN A 54 12.49 -15.42 8.54
C GLN A 54 13.89 -15.77 9.02
N THR A 55 14.88 -15.48 8.19
CA THR A 55 16.30 -15.78 8.39
C THR A 55 17.03 -14.47 8.57
N THR A 56 16.54 -13.60 9.46
CA THR A 56 17.32 -12.48 9.98
C THR A 56 16.64 -11.92 11.20
N ASP A 57 17.44 -11.66 12.24
CA ASP A 57 17.05 -11.04 13.50
C ASP A 57 16.39 -9.66 13.28
N GLY A 58 15.06 -9.63 13.26
CA GLY A 58 14.27 -8.39 13.25
C GLY A 58 12.97 -8.51 12.47
N PRO A 59 12.01 -7.59 12.70
CA PRO A 59 10.80 -7.50 11.89
C PRO A 59 11.15 -7.28 10.41
N SER A 60 10.90 -8.28 9.55
CA SER A 60 11.03 -8.18 8.10
C SER A 60 9.86 -7.41 7.49
N PHE A 61 9.65 -6.16 7.90
CA PHE A 61 8.64 -5.28 7.34
C PHE A 61 9.11 -3.82 7.33
N THR A 62 8.70 -3.07 6.31
CA THR A 62 9.04 -1.65 6.22
C THR A 62 7.97 -0.80 6.94
N VAL A 63 8.27 -0.34 8.16
CA VAL A 63 7.34 0.32 9.12
C VAL A 63 6.32 1.28 8.49
N ARG A 64 6.74 2.14 7.54
CA ARG A 64 5.87 3.18 6.96
C ARG A 64 4.79 2.64 6.01
N TRP A 65 4.97 1.43 5.48
CA TRP A 65 4.02 0.74 4.62
C TRP A 65 3.27 -0.37 5.35
N SER A 66 3.67 -0.68 6.59
CA SER A 66 3.08 -1.76 7.38
C SER A 66 1.80 -1.34 8.10
N ALA A 67 0.80 -2.22 8.07
CA ALA A 67 -0.44 -2.05 8.81
C ALA A 67 -0.23 -2.25 10.32
N ALA A 68 -1.13 -1.69 11.14
CA ALA A 68 -1.02 -1.74 12.60
C ALA A 68 -0.94 -3.18 13.13
N GLU A 69 -1.73 -4.11 12.60
CA GLU A 69 -1.73 -5.51 13.01
C GLU A 69 -0.42 -6.24 12.72
N ILE A 70 0.34 -5.78 11.73
CA ILE A 70 1.66 -6.32 11.38
C ILE A 70 2.74 -5.71 12.29
N ILE A 71 2.66 -4.39 12.54
CA ILE A 71 3.60 -3.70 13.44
C ILE A 71 3.48 -4.24 14.86
N ASP A 72 2.25 -4.39 15.36
CA ASP A 72 1.97 -4.91 16.70
C ASP A 72 2.09 -6.45 16.78
N GLN A 73 2.35 -7.12 15.65
CA GLN A 73 2.48 -8.58 15.55
C GLN A 73 1.26 -9.34 16.09
N THR A 74 0.07 -8.75 15.94
CA THR A 74 -1.20 -9.35 16.39
C THR A 74 -1.82 -10.27 15.33
N SER A 75 -1.32 -10.20 14.10
CA SER A 75 -1.71 -11.08 13.00
C SER A 75 -0.53 -11.38 12.08
N ALA A 76 -0.60 -12.50 11.36
CA ALA A 76 0.29 -12.77 10.25
C ALA A 76 -0.04 -11.84 9.06
N PRO A 77 0.90 -11.64 8.12
CA PRO A 77 0.60 -10.95 6.86
C PRO A 77 -0.56 -11.60 6.11
N THR A 78 -1.40 -10.76 5.51
CA THR A 78 -2.59 -11.13 4.74
C THR A 78 -2.72 -10.28 3.48
N GLU A 79 -3.60 -10.66 2.56
CA GLU A 79 -3.98 -9.81 1.42
C GLU A 79 -4.43 -8.41 1.87
N ALA A 80 -5.11 -8.29 3.00
CA ALA A 80 -5.54 -7.00 3.55
C ALA A 80 -4.37 -6.15 4.06
N SER A 81 -3.30 -6.78 4.57
CA SER A 81 -2.07 -6.05 4.93
C SER A 81 -1.32 -5.53 3.70
N ASP A 82 -1.32 -6.30 2.60
CA ASP A 82 -0.79 -5.82 1.32
C ASP A 82 -1.61 -4.64 0.77
N VAL A 83 -2.93 -4.61 0.97
CA VAL A 83 -3.77 -3.47 0.54
C VAL A 83 -3.45 -2.20 1.34
N TYR A 84 -3.14 -2.33 2.63
CA TYR A 84 -2.67 -1.18 3.41
C TYR A 84 -1.37 -0.62 2.80
N ALA A 85 -0.41 -1.50 2.50
CA ALA A 85 0.84 -1.16 1.85
C ALA A 85 0.64 -0.59 0.42
N LEU A 86 -0.34 -1.11 -0.33
CA LEU A 86 -0.75 -0.58 -1.63
C LEU A 86 -1.22 0.87 -1.52
N GLY A 87 -2.04 1.20 -0.52
CA GLY A 87 -2.48 2.57 -0.27
C GLY A 87 -1.29 3.50 -0.01
N MET A 88 -0.32 3.06 0.79
CA MET A 88 0.91 3.81 1.05
C MET A 88 1.79 3.97 -0.21
N THR A 89 1.87 2.94 -1.04
CA THR A 89 2.62 2.96 -2.30
C THR A 89 2.00 3.92 -3.32
N ILE A 90 0.66 3.96 -3.40
CA ILE A 90 -0.05 4.93 -4.24
C ILE A 90 0.16 6.35 -3.70
N TYR A 91 0.10 6.55 -2.39
CA TYR A 91 0.41 7.84 -1.76
C TYR A 91 1.82 8.32 -2.12
N GLU A 92 2.81 7.44 -1.98
CA GLU A 92 4.20 7.71 -2.34
C GLU A 92 4.34 8.08 -3.81
N THR A 93 3.68 7.32 -4.70
CA THR A 93 3.68 7.58 -6.14
C THR A 93 3.16 8.99 -6.48
N MET A 94 2.09 9.42 -5.82
CA MET A 94 1.44 10.70 -6.09
C MET A 94 2.14 11.90 -5.45
N THR A 95 2.87 11.67 -4.36
CA THR A 95 3.56 12.74 -3.63
C THR A 95 5.03 12.85 -3.99
N GLY A 96 5.64 11.78 -4.52
CA GLY A 96 7.08 11.64 -4.65
C GLY A 96 7.80 11.58 -3.30
N GLN A 97 7.08 11.31 -2.20
CA GLN A 97 7.61 11.31 -0.84
C GLN A 97 7.23 10.00 -0.15
N ILE A 98 8.13 9.48 0.68
CA ILE A 98 7.80 8.33 1.54
C ILE A 98 6.62 8.67 2.47
N PRO A 99 5.78 7.69 2.85
CA PRO A 99 4.70 7.92 3.80
C PRO A 99 5.21 8.48 5.13
N TYR A 100 4.48 9.43 5.71
CA TYR A 100 4.86 10.15 6.93
C TYR A 100 6.22 10.87 6.81
N TYR A 101 6.50 11.48 5.66
CA TYR A 101 7.72 12.25 5.42
C TYR A 101 8.01 13.24 6.55
N GLY A 102 9.29 13.34 6.95
CA GLY A 102 9.74 14.19 8.06
C GLY A 102 9.41 13.69 9.47
N LYS A 103 8.68 12.58 9.64
CA LYS A 103 8.45 11.93 10.94
C LYS A 103 9.49 10.82 11.19
N HIS A 104 10.03 10.73 12.40
CA HIS A 104 10.87 9.60 12.83
C HIS A 104 10.08 8.29 12.92
N GLU A 105 10.69 7.13 12.69
CA GLU A 105 9.97 5.83 12.64
C GLU A 105 9.21 5.50 13.92
N SER A 106 9.79 5.77 15.11
CA SER A 106 9.08 5.58 16.39
C SER A 106 7.80 6.43 16.50
N ASN A 107 7.79 7.62 15.89
CA ASN A 107 6.58 8.43 15.80
C ASN A 107 5.57 7.84 14.82
N VAL A 108 6.04 7.25 13.71
CA VAL A 108 5.17 6.55 12.73
C VAL A 108 4.50 5.35 13.38
N VAL A 109 5.25 4.51 14.12
CA VAL A 109 4.68 3.39 14.89
C VAL A 109 3.54 3.89 15.79
N ARG A 110 3.78 4.94 16.60
CA ARG A 110 2.74 5.51 17.47
C ARG A 110 1.55 6.08 16.69
N LEU A 111 1.78 6.71 15.55
CA LEU A 111 0.71 7.25 14.71
C LEU A 111 -0.20 6.13 14.17
N VAL A 112 0.40 5.04 13.70
CA VAL A 112 -0.31 3.92 13.09
C VAL A 112 -1.02 3.07 14.15
N THR A 113 -0.33 2.65 15.21
CA THR A 113 -0.84 1.64 16.15
C THR A 113 -1.70 2.23 17.27
N VAL A 114 -1.29 3.39 17.80
CA VAL A 114 -1.97 4.04 18.94
C VAL A 114 -2.98 5.06 18.49
N LYS A 115 -2.55 6.02 17.65
CA LYS A 115 -3.41 7.14 17.23
C LYS A 115 -4.35 6.79 16.08
N ARG A 116 -4.01 5.76 15.30
CA ARG A 116 -4.75 5.32 14.10
C ARG A 116 -4.88 6.44 13.07
N GLU A 117 -3.85 7.26 12.96
CA GLU A 117 -3.79 8.41 12.07
C GLU A 117 -3.03 8.02 10.79
N PRO A 118 -3.65 8.05 9.60
CA PRO A 118 -2.93 7.88 8.33
C PRO A 118 -2.02 9.10 8.05
N PRO A 119 -1.20 9.08 6.98
CA PRO A 119 -0.40 10.23 6.59
C PRO A 119 -1.28 11.46 6.38
N GLU A 120 -0.72 12.64 6.59
CA GLU A 120 -1.40 13.90 6.32
C GLU A 120 -1.74 13.99 4.82
N ARG A 121 -2.93 14.51 4.51
CA ARG A 121 -3.34 14.75 3.13
C ARG A 121 -2.42 15.79 2.49
N PRO A 122 -1.69 15.46 1.43
CA PRO A 122 -0.72 16.37 0.83
C PRO A 122 -1.45 17.45 0.03
N LYS A 123 -0.83 18.63 -0.07
CA LYS A 123 -1.40 19.76 -0.83
C LYS A 123 -1.69 19.43 -2.29
N CYS A 124 -0.87 18.58 -2.92
CA CYS A 124 -1.09 18.11 -4.29
C CYS A 124 -2.38 17.29 -4.45
N MET A 125 -2.92 16.73 -3.37
CA MET A 125 -4.19 16.01 -3.35
C MET A 125 -5.34 16.82 -2.75
N SER A 126 -5.10 17.97 -2.13
CA SER A 126 -6.13 18.72 -1.38
C SER A 126 -6.88 19.78 -2.19
N SER A 127 -6.76 19.77 -3.53
CA SER A 127 -7.41 20.78 -4.38
C SER A 127 -8.91 20.53 -4.56
N GLU A 128 -9.63 21.53 -5.08
CA GLU A 128 -11.05 21.51 -5.50
C GLU A 128 -11.39 20.48 -6.61
N ASP A 129 -10.46 19.58 -6.92
CA ASP A 129 -10.61 18.53 -7.92
C ASP A 129 -11.27 17.31 -7.27
N GLU A 130 -12.51 17.06 -7.67
CA GLU A 130 -13.32 15.92 -7.23
C GLU A 130 -12.59 14.57 -7.43
N SER A 131 -11.71 14.47 -8.44
CA SER A 131 -10.92 13.28 -8.74
C SER A 131 -9.92 12.97 -7.62
N ARG A 132 -9.25 14.00 -7.10
CA ARG A 132 -8.26 13.87 -6.03
C ARG A 132 -8.94 13.59 -4.69
N ASP A 133 -10.12 14.17 -4.47
CA ASP A 133 -11.00 13.82 -3.34
C ASP A 133 -11.42 12.35 -3.36
N LYS A 134 -11.84 11.85 -4.53
CA LYS A 134 -12.19 10.43 -4.71
C LYS A 134 -11.00 9.51 -4.45
N LEU A 135 -9.83 9.85 -4.97
CA LEU A 135 -8.61 9.07 -4.71
C LEU A 135 -8.25 9.09 -3.22
N TRP A 136 -8.28 10.27 -2.58
CA TRP A 136 -7.96 10.39 -1.16
C TRP A 136 -8.88 9.54 -0.28
N LYS A 137 -10.19 9.58 -0.52
CA LYS A 137 -11.17 8.74 0.18
C LYS A 137 -10.87 7.25 0.00
N LEU A 138 -10.49 6.83 -1.21
CA LEU A 138 -10.09 5.45 -1.49
C LEU A 138 -8.83 5.04 -0.70
N LEU A 139 -7.82 5.91 -0.62
CA LEU A 139 -6.61 5.64 0.16
C LEU A 139 -6.93 5.51 1.65
N VAL A 140 -7.79 6.38 2.19
CA VAL A 140 -8.27 6.27 3.58
C VAL A 140 -8.98 4.93 3.82
N CYS A 141 -9.75 4.41 2.87
CA CYS A 141 -10.33 3.06 2.98
C CYS A 141 -9.27 1.96 2.98
N CYS A 142 -8.19 2.08 2.19
CA CYS A 142 -7.07 1.13 2.21
C CYS A 142 -6.36 1.12 3.59
N TRP A 143 -6.36 2.26 4.29
CA TRP A 143 -5.77 2.41 5.62
C TRP A 143 -6.73 2.20 6.79
N SER A 144 -7.89 1.57 6.55
CA SER A 144 -8.78 1.18 7.65
C SER A 144 -8.01 0.38 8.69
N PHE A 145 -8.18 0.75 9.97
CA PHE A 145 -7.57 0.04 11.09
C PHE A 145 -8.03 -1.42 11.13
N GLU A 146 -9.33 -1.64 10.93
CA GLU A 146 -9.91 -2.97 10.80
C GLU A 146 -9.59 -3.56 9.40
N PRO A 147 -8.83 -4.66 9.30
CA PRO A 147 -8.40 -5.22 8.01
C PRO A 147 -9.56 -5.66 7.12
N THR A 148 -10.64 -6.16 7.72
CA THR A 148 -11.82 -6.66 6.98
C THR A 148 -12.61 -5.56 6.26
N LEU A 149 -12.41 -4.29 6.64
CA LEU A 149 -13.04 -3.14 5.99
C LEU A 149 -12.21 -2.60 4.81
N ARG A 150 -10.98 -3.08 4.62
CA ARG A 150 -10.15 -2.68 3.48
C ARG A 150 -10.71 -3.30 2.20
N PRO A 151 -10.72 -2.56 1.07
CA PRO A 151 -11.05 -3.16 -0.21
C PRO A 151 -10.01 -4.24 -0.58
N ASN A 152 -10.32 -5.13 -1.52
CA ASN A 152 -9.26 -5.94 -2.14
C ASN A 152 -8.57 -5.17 -3.28
N ALA A 153 -7.40 -5.65 -3.74
CA ALA A 153 -6.60 -4.97 -4.76
C ALA A 153 -7.39 -4.73 -6.08
N ALA A 154 -8.23 -5.68 -6.50
CA ALA A 154 -9.11 -5.53 -7.66
C ALA A 154 -10.15 -4.40 -7.48
N GLY A 155 -10.71 -4.27 -6.28
CA GLY A 155 -11.63 -3.20 -5.88
C GLY A 155 -10.96 -1.83 -5.93
N VAL A 156 -9.71 -1.73 -5.45
CA VAL A 156 -8.90 -0.50 -5.57
C VAL A 156 -8.65 -0.16 -7.04
N ALA A 157 -8.25 -1.12 -7.87
CA ALA A 157 -8.04 -0.91 -9.31
C ALA A 157 -9.32 -0.38 -10.00
N THR A 158 -10.45 -1.01 -9.70
CA THR A 158 -11.77 -0.64 -10.24
C THR A 158 -12.17 0.77 -9.81
N ALA A 159 -11.94 1.12 -8.54
CA ALA A 159 -12.25 2.44 -8.03
C ALA A 159 -11.40 3.52 -8.71
N ILE A 160 -10.09 3.30 -8.88
CA ILE A 160 -9.20 4.25 -9.58
C ILE A 160 -9.60 4.44 -11.04
N LYS A 161 -9.98 3.37 -11.76
CA LYS A 161 -10.44 3.45 -13.15
C LYS A 161 -11.72 4.28 -13.32
N LYS A 162 -12.56 4.36 -12.29
CA LYS A 162 -13.81 5.15 -12.30
C LYS A 162 -13.59 6.63 -11.97
N ILE A 163 -12.37 7.03 -11.58
CA ILE A 163 -12.06 8.43 -11.32
C ILE A 163 -11.89 9.14 -12.67
N ASN A 164 -12.76 10.12 -12.93
CA ASN A 164 -12.70 10.95 -14.12
C ASN A 164 -11.65 12.05 -13.94
N TRP A 165 -10.40 11.74 -14.24
CA TRP A 165 -9.31 12.71 -14.16
C TRP A 165 -9.59 13.89 -15.10
N SER A 166 -9.80 15.07 -14.53
CA SER A 166 -9.90 16.30 -15.29
C SER A 166 -8.61 16.48 -16.09
N GLN A 167 -8.72 16.52 -17.43
CA GLN A 167 -7.59 16.88 -18.28
C GLN A 167 -7.30 18.38 -18.11
N HIS A 168 -6.59 18.74 -17.05
CA HIS A 168 -5.80 19.96 -17.11
C HIS A 168 -4.51 19.60 -17.83
N LEU A 169 -4.50 20.00 -19.11
CA LEU A 169 -3.39 19.94 -20.04
C LEU A 169 -2.10 20.41 -19.36
N VAL A 170 -1.07 19.55 -19.52
CA VAL A 170 0.38 19.80 -19.54
C VAL A 170 0.89 21.04 -18.80
#